data_AF-A0A089HJ38-F1
#
_entry.id   AF-A0A089HJ38-F1
#
_cell.length_a   1.000
_cell.length_b   1.000
_cell.length_c   1.000
_cell.angle_alpha   90.00
_cell.angle_beta   90.00
_cell.angle_gamma   90.00
#
_symmetry.space_group_name_H-M   'P 1'
#
loop_
_entity.id
_entity.type
_entity.pdbx_description
1 polymer ?
#
loop_
_entity_poly.entity_id
_entity_poly.type
_entity_poly.pdbx_seq_one_letter_code
_entity_poly.pdbx_strand_id
1 'polypeptide(L)'
;MTESSDYTEYTDYSAYSEYTDYPRKKICFAILVHNRSEVLIDLLDNIRCYCPNSSVVLYNGGDDPELCKGVGYPVCPTSRKLYYGVTAIYMLEVMEWLEDIDYSYDVLINLDSDVLFAREGFEQFILNEMKDKEYMGVGTKIPDDDFYCLVQLRQEFNQWIPLLGNEPYRESFNVGQVYSRKLVLRLLHDDQYELLKSNLRDTKSFGVDEIVFVTMVERLGYKLHAYREDVASAIRYRPHFPLDEMVSLVNFQLECSLIHPVFRELKDEARSFIREAMKRKIQLSPDYQERFMEEYLGEMPYLIRRSKYYGKKIEWLAASEDKGLLYWRENQSGRTKDILFGPYAFGSEKIEGLTALESRFGNLEAVCRTGNRLVHYWRDEHTGEWSPSEPFAEGVTGMPAFLESSYGNFEVVAPLKEGGLGHWWRNNDDPMLPWFGPIVFGTEQYDEVILVENNEKQLTAISCKEGKYQYYVRDDHNSWVWYGPYD
;
A
#
# COMPACT_ATOMS: atom_id res chain seq x y z
N MET A 1 36.25 47.55 -20.76
CA MET A 1 36.19 47.03 -19.38
C MET A 1 34.72 46.98 -19.02
N THR A 2 34.25 45.77 -18.78
CA THR A 2 32.86 45.34 -18.86
C THR A 2 32.08 45.58 -17.57
N GLU A 3 30.82 45.91 -17.78
CA GLU A 3 29.72 46.11 -16.82
C GLU A 3 29.31 44.80 -16.13
N SER A 4 28.77 44.92 -14.91
CA SER A 4 28.08 43.86 -14.18
C SER A 4 26.58 43.89 -14.50
N SER A 5 26.04 42.78 -15.01
CA SER A 5 24.60 42.57 -15.22
C SER A 5 24.07 41.39 -14.40
N ASP A 6 23.13 41.71 -13.52
CA ASP A 6 21.83 41.08 -13.22
C ASP A 6 21.56 39.56 -13.23
N TYR A 7 20.61 39.24 -12.33
CA TYR A 7 19.65 38.14 -12.26
C TYR A 7 19.97 36.98 -11.29
N THR A 8 19.54 37.16 -10.04
CA THR A 8 19.06 36.07 -9.17
C THR A 8 17.53 36.10 -9.18
N GLU A 9 16.90 35.27 -10.00
CA GLU A 9 15.47 34.94 -9.84
C GLU A 9 15.37 33.84 -8.78
N TYR A 10 14.95 34.22 -7.58
CA TYR A 10 14.30 33.30 -6.64
C TYR A 10 12.94 32.98 -7.23
N THR A 11 12.74 31.76 -7.70
CA THR A 11 11.42 31.27 -8.09
C THR A 11 10.57 31.15 -6.82
N ASP A 12 9.71 32.14 -6.60
CA ASP A 12 8.68 32.10 -5.56
C ASP A 12 7.63 31.07 -5.96
N TYR A 13 7.71 29.87 -5.37
CA TYR A 13 6.75 28.79 -5.59
C TYR A 13 5.41 29.02 -4.88
N SER A 14 5.17 30.18 -4.24
CA SER A 14 3.86 30.52 -3.68
C SER A 14 2.75 30.68 -4.74
N ALA A 15 3.10 30.71 -6.04
CA ALA A 15 2.14 30.84 -7.13
C ALA A 15 1.44 29.54 -7.57
N TYR A 16 1.70 28.39 -6.92
CA TYR A 16 0.97 27.12 -7.20
C TYR A 16 -0.02 26.70 -6.11
N SER A 17 -0.33 27.57 -5.14
CA SER A 17 -1.35 27.29 -4.11
C SER A 17 -2.63 28.12 -4.24
N GLU A 18 -3.03 28.52 -5.45
CA GLU A 18 -4.44 28.86 -5.70
C GLU A 18 -5.28 27.57 -5.84
N TYR A 19 -5.20 26.68 -4.85
CA TYR A 19 -6.25 25.70 -4.64
C TYR A 19 -7.42 26.43 -4.00
N THR A 20 -8.42 26.70 -4.83
CA THR A 20 -9.70 27.29 -4.44
C THR A 20 -10.21 26.70 -3.13
N ASP A 21 -10.48 27.59 -2.16
CA ASP A 21 -10.95 27.38 -0.79
C ASP A 21 -12.42 26.86 -0.74
N TYR A 22 -12.74 25.87 -1.57
CA TYR A 22 -13.94 25.07 -1.41
C TYR A 22 -13.64 23.98 -0.38
N PRO A 23 -14.53 23.73 0.61
CA PRO A 23 -14.35 22.61 1.51
C PRO A 23 -14.29 21.32 0.67
N ARG A 24 -13.08 20.74 0.56
CA ARG A 24 -12.89 19.46 -0.11
C ARG A 24 -13.70 18.43 0.65
N LYS A 25 -14.61 17.73 -0.05
CA LYS A 25 -15.31 16.57 0.49
C LYS A 25 -14.27 15.61 1.06
N LYS A 26 -14.48 15.15 2.29
CA LYS A 26 -13.58 14.27 3.05
C LYS A 26 -13.96 12.82 2.82
N ILE A 27 -13.00 12.01 2.37
CA ILE A 27 -13.18 10.56 2.20
C ILE A 27 -12.74 9.85 3.48
N CYS A 28 -13.53 8.88 3.92
CA CYS A 28 -13.20 7.97 5.00
C CYS A 28 -13.20 6.53 4.49
N PHE A 29 -12.09 5.82 4.65
CA PHE A 29 -11.98 4.39 4.41
C PHE A 29 -12.33 3.62 5.68
N ALA A 30 -13.38 2.81 5.63
CA ALA A 30 -13.67 1.78 6.62
C ALA A 30 -12.99 0.48 6.19
N ILE A 31 -11.96 0.06 6.92
CA ILE A 31 -11.17 -1.14 6.58
C ILE A 31 -11.55 -2.28 7.50
N LEU A 32 -12.08 -3.37 6.93
CA LEU A 32 -12.21 -4.64 7.63
C LEU A 32 -10.87 -5.37 7.66
N VAL A 33 -10.32 -5.52 8.86
CA VAL A 33 -9.03 -6.18 9.06
C VAL A 33 -9.24 -7.65 9.42
N HIS A 34 -8.70 -8.56 8.62
CA HIS A 34 -8.92 -10.00 8.79
C HIS A 34 -7.78 -10.72 9.54
N ASN A 35 -6.53 -10.49 9.13
CA ASN A 35 -5.35 -11.13 9.70
C ASN A 35 -4.07 -10.37 9.33
N ARG A 36 -2.97 -10.72 10.02
CA ARG A 36 -1.59 -10.25 9.77
C ARG A 36 -1.37 -8.74 9.93
N SER A 37 -0.80 -8.34 11.06
CA SER A 37 -0.53 -6.93 11.39
C SER A 37 0.37 -6.23 10.37
N GLU A 38 1.32 -6.96 9.80
CA GLU A 38 2.29 -6.47 8.83
C GLU A 38 1.64 -6.12 7.48
N VAL A 39 0.61 -6.85 7.08
CA VAL A 39 -0.16 -6.57 5.85
C VAL A 39 -1.04 -5.34 6.04
N LEU A 40 -1.63 -5.17 7.23
CA LEU A 40 -2.37 -3.97 7.58
C LEU A 40 -1.45 -2.74 7.54
N ILE A 41 -0.27 -2.82 8.15
CA ILE A 41 0.70 -1.72 8.16
C ILE A 41 1.11 -1.35 6.72
N ASP A 42 1.42 -2.34 5.89
CA ASP A 42 1.75 -2.16 4.47
C ASP A 42 0.62 -1.46 3.69
N LEU A 43 -0.65 -1.84 3.93
CA LEU A 43 -1.81 -1.15 3.37
C LEU A 43 -1.97 0.29 3.88
N LEU A 44 -1.74 0.53 5.17
CA LEU A 44 -1.87 1.88 5.73
C LEU A 44 -0.81 2.84 5.17
N ASP A 45 0.43 2.39 5.01
CA ASP A 45 1.47 3.18 4.35
C ASP A 45 1.17 3.40 2.87
N ASN A 46 0.60 2.38 2.20
CA ASN A 46 0.11 2.48 0.84
C ASN A 46 -1.00 3.54 0.67
N ILE A 47 -1.98 3.58 1.59
CA ILE A 47 -3.03 4.60 1.63
C ILE A 47 -2.43 5.98 1.87
N ARG A 48 -1.51 6.14 2.82
CA ARG A 48 -0.83 7.42 3.08
C ARG A 48 -0.12 7.96 1.82
N CYS A 49 0.52 7.07 1.07
CA CYS A 49 1.19 7.46 -0.16
C CYS A 49 0.20 7.90 -1.24
N TYR A 50 -0.82 7.09 -1.51
CA TYR A 50 -1.64 7.25 -2.72
C TYR A 50 -3.00 7.92 -2.51
N CYS A 51 -3.47 7.98 -1.27
CA CYS A 51 -4.70 8.66 -0.84
C CYS A 51 -4.46 9.51 0.43
N PRO A 52 -3.54 10.49 0.39
CA PRO A 52 -3.11 11.24 1.57
C PRO A 52 -4.21 12.15 2.17
N ASN A 53 -5.27 12.48 1.42
CA ASN A 53 -6.33 13.38 1.89
C ASN A 53 -7.50 12.63 2.54
N SER A 54 -7.40 11.30 2.67
CA SER A 54 -8.45 10.43 3.18
C SER A 54 -8.16 10.01 4.61
N SER A 55 -9.20 9.99 5.44
CA SER A 55 -9.12 9.36 6.76
C SER A 55 -9.30 7.85 6.66
N VAL A 56 -8.75 7.11 7.62
CA VAL A 56 -8.94 5.66 7.73
C VAL A 56 -9.48 5.34 9.11
N VAL A 57 -10.46 4.45 9.16
CA VAL A 57 -10.92 3.81 10.39
C VAL A 57 -10.90 2.30 10.22
N LEU A 58 -10.60 1.60 11.30
CA LEU A 58 -10.39 0.15 11.28
C LEU A 58 -11.51 -0.57 12.02
N TYR A 59 -11.86 -1.75 11.51
CA TYR A 59 -12.65 -2.74 12.24
C TYR A 59 -11.82 -4.02 12.38
N ASN A 60 -11.50 -4.42 13.61
CA ASN A 60 -10.77 -5.67 13.84
C ASN A 60 -11.74 -6.86 13.75
N GLY A 61 -11.81 -7.46 12.56
CA GLY A 61 -12.58 -8.69 12.29
C GLY A 61 -11.79 -9.98 12.49
N GLY A 62 -10.52 -9.88 12.89
CA GLY A 62 -9.59 -11.01 12.95
C GLY A 62 -9.64 -11.82 14.23
N ASP A 63 -8.85 -12.89 14.24
CA ASP A 63 -8.69 -13.79 15.40
C ASP A 63 -7.90 -13.14 16.55
N ASP A 64 -6.96 -12.27 16.23
CA ASP A 64 -6.10 -11.58 17.20
C ASP A 64 -6.76 -10.27 17.67
N PRO A 65 -7.15 -10.13 18.95
CA PRO A 65 -7.76 -8.91 19.46
C PRO A 65 -6.82 -7.70 19.40
N GLU A 66 -5.51 -7.92 19.37
CA GLU A 66 -4.48 -6.88 19.33
C GLU A 66 -4.03 -6.54 17.90
N LEU A 67 -4.66 -7.13 16.87
CA LEU A 67 -4.27 -7.00 15.45
C LEU A 67 -4.14 -5.55 14.97
N CYS A 68 -5.04 -4.67 15.44
CA CYS A 68 -5.05 -3.25 15.09
C CYS A 68 -4.40 -2.36 16.16
N LYS A 69 -3.78 -2.92 17.20
CA LYS A 69 -3.25 -2.14 18.31
C LYS A 69 -1.96 -1.41 17.92
N GLY A 70 -1.90 -0.11 18.24
CA GLY A 70 -0.68 0.68 18.07
C GLY A 70 -0.30 0.94 16.61
N VAL A 71 -1.25 0.83 15.68
CA VAL A 71 -1.08 1.14 14.24
C VAL A 71 -1.32 2.62 13.92
N GLY A 72 -1.78 3.41 14.89
CA GLY A 72 -1.96 4.87 14.75
C GLY A 72 -3.28 5.31 14.14
N TYR A 73 -4.26 4.40 13.96
CA TYR A 73 -5.57 4.71 13.40
C TYR A 73 -6.71 4.39 14.37
N PRO A 74 -7.83 5.13 14.32
CA PRO A 74 -9.03 4.82 15.09
C PRO A 74 -9.55 3.41 14.78
N VAL A 75 -9.88 2.66 15.84
CA VAL A 75 -10.46 1.32 15.74
C VAL A 75 -11.88 1.35 16.31
N CYS A 76 -12.84 0.84 15.56
CA CYS A 76 -14.24 0.78 15.96
C CYS A 76 -14.37 0.00 17.28
N PRO A 77 -14.98 0.56 18.33
CA PRO A 77 -14.98 -0.03 19.67
C PRO A 77 -15.79 -1.33 19.77
N THR A 78 -16.68 -1.61 18.82
CA THR A 78 -17.46 -2.85 18.74
C THR A 78 -16.75 -3.96 17.96
N SER A 79 -15.51 -3.70 17.50
CA SER A 79 -14.68 -4.65 16.78
C SER A 79 -14.60 -5.98 17.53
N ARG A 80 -14.76 -7.05 16.76
CA ARG A 80 -14.71 -8.44 17.23
C ARG A 80 -14.40 -9.34 16.05
N LYS A 81 -13.91 -10.54 16.33
CA LYS A 81 -13.78 -11.59 15.32
C LYS A 81 -15.09 -11.75 14.54
N LEU A 82 -14.99 -11.68 13.22
CA LEU A 82 -16.07 -11.99 12.28
C LEU A 82 -15.76 -13.29 11.55
N TYR A 83 -16.80 -13.96 11.07
CA TYR A 83 -16.64 -15.20 10.32
C TYR A 83 -16.55 -14.89 8.83
N TYR A 84 -15.71 -15.64 8.12
CA TYR A 84 -15.54 -15.49 6.68
C TYR A 84 -16.91 -15.59 5.97
N GLY A 85 -17.25 -14.56 5.19
CA GLY A 85 -18.53 -14.46 4.49
C GLY A 85 -19.69 -13.95 5.32
N VAL A 86 -19.54 -13.78 6.64
CA VAL A 86 -20.59 -13.24 7.53
C VAL A 86 -20.01 -12.02 8.25
N THR A 87 -19.76 -10.97 7.48
CA THR A 87 -19.01 -9.77 7.90
C THR A 87 -19.86 -8.51 7.91
N ALA A 88 -21.01 -8.51 7.22
CA ALA A 88 -21.81 -7.33 6.92
C ALA A 88 -22.15 -6.40 8.10
N ILE A 89 -22.29 -6.93 9.32
CA ILE A 89 -22.55 -6.14 10.53
C ILE A 89 -21.48 -5.09 10.80
N TYR A 90 -20.23 -5.35 10.42
CA TYR A 90 -19.11 -4.46 10.69
C TYR A 90 -19.35 -3.06 10.10
N MET A 91 -19.85 -3.00 8.87
CA MET A 91 -20.04 -1.75 8.16
C MET A 91 -21.12 -0.89 8.84
N LEU A 92 -22.20 -1.51 9.31
CA LEU A 92 -23.25 -0.83 10.07
C LEU A 92 -22.74 -0.28 11.41
N GLU A 93 -21.90 -1.05 12.10
CA GLU A 93 -21.31 -0.63 13.38
C GLU A 93 -20.27 0.49 13.20
N VAL A 94 -19.52 0.48 12.10
CA VAL A 94 -18.64 1.61 11.74
C VAL A 94 -19.48 2.86 11.46
N MET A 95 -20.55 2.76 10.68
CA MET A 95 -21.45 3.87 10.41
C MET A 95 -22.02 4.48 11.70
N GLU A 96 -22.53 3.65 12.61
CA GLU A 96 -23.04 4.07 13.93
C GLU A 96 -21.95 4.78 14.74
N TRP A 97 -20.79 4.16 14.86
CA TRP A 97 -19.68 4.71 15.64
C TRP A 97 -19.17 6.04 15.09
N LEU A 98 -19.07 6.20 13.77
CA LEU A 98 -18.64 7.46 13.16
C LEU A 98 -19.60 8.60 13.47
N GLU A 99 -20.91 8.36 13.47
CA GLU A 99 -21.88 9.40 13.85
C GLU A 99 -21.92 9.65 15.36
N ASP A 100 -21.75 8.62 16.20
CA ASP A 100 -21.69 8.76 17.66
C ASP A 100 -20.56 9.69 18.13
N ILE A 101 -19.43 9.70 17.42
CA ILE A 101 -18.27 10.55 17.73
C ILE A 101 -18.24 11.85 16.91
N ASP A 102 -19.28 12.12 16.10
CA ASP A 102 -19.33 13.20 15.11
C ASP A 102 -18.05 13.27 14.25
N TYR A 103 -17.65 12.11 13.71
CA TYR A 103 -16.46 12.00 12.87
C TYR A 103 -16.66 12.80 11.58
N SER A 104 -15.65 13.58 11.18
CA SER A 104 -15.76 14.46 10.01
C SER A 104 -15.45 13.70 8.72
N TYR A 105 -16.49 13.31 7.99
CA TYR A 105 -16.39 12.74 6.63
C TYR A 105 -17.58 13.17 5.77
N ASP A 106 -17.42 13.12 4.45
CA ASP A 106 -18.50 13.35 3.47
C ASP A 106 -18.85 12.08 2.68
N VAL A 107 -17.85 11.20 2.50
CA VAL A 107 -17.96 9.93 1.77
C VAL A 107 -17.30 8.83 2.59
N LEU A 108 -18.00 7.70 2.74
CA LEU A 108 -17.52 6.50 3.43
C LEU A 108 -17.34 5.36 2.41
N ILE A 109 -16.19 4.70 2.41
CA ILE A 109 -15.85 3.62 1.47
C ILE A 109 -15.47 2.37 2.24
N ASN A 110 -16.09 1.25 1.88
CA ASN A 110 -15.80 -0.08 2.41
C ASN A 110 -14.57 -0.69 1.70
N LEU A 111 -13.55 -1.08 2.46
CA LEU A 111 -12.37 -1.80 1.98
C LEU A 111 -12.05 -3.02 2.85
N ASP A 112 -11.45 -4.03 2.24
CA ASP A 112 -10.85 -5.16 2.95
C ASP A 112 -9.32 -4.98 3.09
N SER A 113 -8.68 -5.70 4.01
CA SER A 113 -7.24 -5.57 4.24
C SER A 113 -6.34 -6.20 3.15
N ASP A 114 -6.93 -6.72 2.08
CA ASP A 114 -6.25 -7.30 0.90
C ASP A 114 -6.38 -6.43 -0.35
N VAL A 115 -6.73 -5.15 -0.19
CA VAL A 115 -6.61 -4.14 -1.26
C VAL A 115 -5.21 -3.55 -1.33
N LEU A 116 -4.86 -2.93 -2.46
CA LEU A 116 -3.74 -1.99 -2.61
C LEU A 116 -4.12 -0.86 -3.56
N PHE A 117 -3.53 0.31 -3.34
CA PHE A 117 -3.52 1.41 -4.28
C PHE A 117 -2.23 1.39 -5.10
N ALA A 118 -2.32 1.46 -6.43
CA ALA A 118 -1.15 1.43 -7.31
C ALA A 118 -0.60 2.82 -7.65
N ARG A 119 -1.38 3.88 -7.41
CA ARG A 119 -1.07 5.27 -7.77
C ARG A 119 -2.03 6.25 -7.10
N GLU A 120 -1.68 7.54 -7.15
CA GLU A 120 -2.61 8.63 -6.85
C GLU A 120 -3.73 8.72 -7.89
N GLY A 121 -4.87 9.29 -7.49
CA GLY A 121 -5.99 9.61 -8.37
C GLY A 121 -7.32 9.05 -7.89
N PHE A 122 -7.30 8.02 -7.03
CA PHE A 122 -8.51 7.39 -6.51
C PHE A 122 -9.42 8.40 -5.78
N GLU A 123 -8.85 9.24 -4.93
CA GLU A 123 -9.61 10.25 -4.18
C GLU A 123 -10.36 11.19 -5.14
N GLN A 124 -9.65 11.75 -6.13
CA GLN A 124 -10.24 12.66 -7.10
C GLN A 124 -11.31 11.98 -7.96
N PHE A 125 -11.08 10.72 -8.34
CA PHE A 125 -12.06 9.89 -9.03
C PHE A 125 -13.35 9.76 -8.20
N ILE A 126 -13.24 9.37 -6.93
CA ILE A 126 -14.39 9.25 -6.02
C ILE A 126 -15.12 10.58 -5.87
N LEU A 127 -14.39 11.67 -5.63
CA LEU A 127 -15.01 12.98 -5.42
C LEU A 127 -15.77 13.47 -6.66
N ASN A 128 -15.25 13.18 -7.86
CA ASN A 128 -15.92 13.49 -9.12
C ASN A 128 -17.18 12.63 -9.30
N GLU A 129 -17.05 11.31 -9.13
CA GLU A 129 -18.17 10.38 -9.30
C GLU A 129 -19.29 10.63 -8.28
N MET A 130 -18.95 10.92 -7.04
CA MET A 130 -19.88 11.13 -5.93
C MET A 130 -20.34 12.58 -5.77
N LYS A 131 -20.05 13.47 -6.74
CA LYS A 131 -20.43 14.89 -6.64
C LYS A 131 -21.93 15.07 -6.39
N ASP A 132 -22.75 14.37 -7.19
CA ASP A 132 -24.22 14.44 -7.21
C ASP A 132 -24.88 13.07 -6.97
N LYS A 133 -24.16 12.14 -6.31
CA LYS A 133 -24.62 10.78 -6.02
C LYS A 133 -24.54 10.50 -4.53
N GLU A 134 -25.44 9.64 -4.07
CA GLU A 134 -25.50 9.22 -2.66
C GLU A 134 -24.88 7.82 -2.47
N TYR A 135 -24.84 7.02 -3.53
CA TYR A 135 -24.28 5.66 -3.54
C TYR A 135 -23.56 5.38 -4.86
N MET A 136 -22.47 4.62 -4.77
CA MET A 136 -21.82 3.97 -5.91
C MET A 136 -21.26 2.60 -5.50
N GLY A 137 -21.38 1.59 -6.34
CA GLY A 137 -20.95 0.23 -6.04
C GLY A 137 -20.30 -0.51 -7.22
N VAL A 138 -19.43 -1.46 -6.91
CA VAL A 138 -18.73 -2.27 -7.91
C VAL A 138 -19.66 -3.36 -8.42
N GLY A 139 -19.83 -3.45 -9.74
CA GLY A 139 -20.70 -4.46 -10.35
C GLY A 139 -22.19 -4.30 -10.01
N THR A 140 -22.68 -3.09 -9.70
CA THR A 140 -24.06 -2.90 -9.24
C THR A 140 -25.09 -3.28 -10.31
N LYS A 141 -25.89 -4.33 -10.06
CA LYS A 141 -26.93 -4.81 -10.98
C LYS A 141 -28.03 -5.60 -10.26
N ILE A 142 -28.96 -6.17 -11.03
CA ILE A 142 -29.84 -7.23 -10.54
C ILE A 142 -29.02 -8.53 -10.57
N PRO A 143 -28.92 -9.27 -9.45
CA PRO A 143 -28.18 -10.53 -9.40
C PRO A 143 -28.79 -11.57 -10.34
N ASP A 144 -27.93 -12.42 -10.89
CA ASP A 144 -28.36 -13.64 -11.57
C ASP A 144 -29.01 -14.61 -10.56
N ASP A 145 -29.97 -15.43 -11.00
CA ASP A 145 -30.77 -16.27 -10.09
C ASP A 145 -29.94 -17.31 -9.31
N ASP A 146 -28.79 -17.70 -9.85
CA ASP A 146 -27.84 -18.64 -9.27
C ASP A 146 -26.67 -17.95 -8.53
N PHE A 147 -26.70 -16.61 -8.40
CA PHE A 147 -25.71 -15.87 -7.64
C PHE A 147 -25.66 -16.38 -6.19
N TYR A 148 -24.46 -16.78 -5.75
CA TYR A 148 -24.29 -17.52 -4.49
C TYR A 148 -24.84 -16.74 -3.28
N CYS A 149 -24.55 -15.45 -3.15
CA CYS A 149 -25.00 -14.65 -2.01
C CYS A 149 -26.54 -14.51 -2.00
N LEU A 150 -27.18 -14.38 -3.17
CA LEU A 150 -28.64 -14.40 -3.29
C LEU A 150 -29.23 -15.74 -2.86
N VAL A 151 -28.65 -16.86 -3.31
CA VAL A 151 -29.07 -18.21 -2.92
C VAL A 151 -28.95 -18.40 -1.40
N GLN A 152 -27.90 -17.90 -0.77
CA GLN A 152 -27.74 -17.95 0.69
C GLN A 152 -28.76 -17.06 1.41
N LEU A 153 -29.02 -15.84 0.93
CA LEU A 153 -30.00 -14.94 1.53
C LEU A 153 -31.43 -15.51 1.46
N ARG A 154 -31.78 -16.18 0.36
CA ARG A 154 -33.08 -16.86 0.16
C ARG A 154 -33.34 -17.97 1.20
N GLN A 155 -32.30 -18.56 1.82
CA GLN A 155 -32.47 -19.51 2.93
C GLN A 155 -33.02 -18.85 4.20
N GLU A 156 -32.80 -17.54 4.35
CA GLU A 156 -33.26 -16.71 5.45
C GLU A 156 -34.39 -15.75 5.02
N PHE A 157 -35.16 -16.11 3.98
CA PHE A 157 -36.19 -15.25 3.39
C PHE A 157 -37.13 -14.60 4.42
N ASN A 158 -37.64 -15.38 5.39
CA ASN A 158 -38.57 -14.87 6.41
C ASN A 158 -37.94 -13.81 7.33
N GLN A 159 -36.62 -13.86 7.52
CA GLN A 159 -35.87 -12.87 8.28
C GLN A 159 -35.71 -11.57 7.49
N TRP A 160 -35.42 -11.67 6.18
CA TRP A 160 -35.08 -10.53 5.35
C TRP A 160 -36.29 -9.84 4.67
N ILE A 161 -37.37 -10.56 4.39
CA ILE A 161 -38.56 -10.02 3.70
C ILE A 161 -39.19 -8.81 4.38
N PRO A 162 -39.29 -8.69 5.72
CA PRO A 162 -39.92 -7.53 6.34
C PRO A 162 -39.10 -6.24 6.16
N LEU A 163 -37.81 -6.37 5.87
CA LEU A 163 -36.87 -5.27 5.66
C LEU A 163 -36.68 -4.97 4.16
N LEU A 164 -36.34 -5.97 3.35
CA LEU A 164 -35.98 -5.79 1.94
C LEU A 164 -37.20 -5.73 1.01
N GLY A 165 -38.37 -6.17 1.49
CA GLY A 165 -39.55 -6.40 0.65
C GLY A 165 -39.33 -7.51 -0.36
N ASN A 166 -40.19 -7.57 -1.37
CA ASN A 166 -40.10 -8.63 -2.39
C ASN A 166 -38.95 -8.37 -3.38
N GLU A 167 -38.51 -9.45 -4.02
CA GLU A 167 -37.62 -9.40 -5.18
C GLU A 167 -38.21 -8.58 -6.35
N PRO A 168 -37.37 -8.03 -7.25
CA PRO A 168 -35.93 -8.26 -7.35
C PRO A 168 -35.11 -7.46 -6.32
N TYR A 169 -34.09 -8.11 -5.77
CA TYR A 169 -33.03 -7.46 -5.00
C TYR A 169 -31.97 -6.86 -5.92
N ARG A 170 -30.96 -6.24 -5.31
CA ARG A 170 -29.80 -5.67 -5.99
C ARG A 170 -28.54 -6.30 -5.44
N GLU A 171 -27.52 -6.40 -6.29
CA GLU A 171 -26.18 -6.79 -5.89
C GLU A 171 -25.19 -5.66 -6.12
N SER A 172 -24.14 -5.64 -5.31
CA SER A 172 -22.92 -4.88 -5.49
C SER A 172 -21.81 -5.58 -4.73
N PHE A 173 -20.64 -5.71 -5.33
CA PHE A 173 -19.50 -6.35 -4.67
C PHE A 173 -19.15 -5.62 -3.37
N ASN A 174 -18.73 -6.36 -2.33
CA ASN A 174 -18.53 -5.82 -0.98
C ASN A 174 -17.49 -4.67 -0.97
N VAL A 175 -16.30 -4.95 -1.49
CA VAL A 175 -15.19 -3.99 -1.53
C VAL A 175 -15.46 -2.90 -2.57
N GLY A 176 -15.27 -1.65 -2.17
CA GLY A 176 -15.47 -0.49 -3.04
C GLY A 176 -16.91 0.03 -3.06
N GLN A 177 -17.80 -0.40 -2.15
CA GLN A 177 -19.07 0.31 -1.98
C GLN A 177 -18.83 1.68 -1.33
N VAL A 178 -19.45 2.71 -1.90
CA VAL A 178 -19.26 4.13 -1.58
C VAL A 178 -20.59 4.73 -1.14
N TYR A 179 -20.61 5.35 0.03
CA TYR A 179 -21.79 5.95 0.66
C TYR A 179 -21.55 7.42 0.96
N SER A 180 -22.49 8.30 0.63
CA SER A 180 -22.46 9.66 1.17
C SER A 180 -22.82 9.66 2.66
N ARG A 181 -22.33 10.64 3.43
CA ARG A 181 -22.76 10.81 4.84
C ARG A 181 -24.29 10.99 4.95
N LYS A 182 -24.93 11.62 3.97
CA LYS A 182 -26.40 11.76 3.92
C LYS A 182 -27.11 10.41 3.82
N LEU A 183 -26.59 9.49 3.00
CA LEU A 183 -27.12 8.14 2.90
C LEU A 183 -26.91 7.36 4.20
N VAL A 184 -25.72 7.47 4.80
CA VAL A 184 -25.41 6.86 6.10
C VAL A 184 -26.42 7.32 7.16
N LEU A 185 -26.59 8.63 7.31
CA LEU A 185 -27.56 9.21 8.25
C LEU A 185 -28.99 8.74 7.96
N ARG A 186 -29.40 8.67 6.69
CA ARG A 186 -30.74 8.18 6.34
C ARG A 186 -30.93 6.72 6.71
N LEU A 187 -29.90 5.88 6.58
CA LEU A 187 -29.93 4.47 6.95
C LEU A 187 -29.99 4.29 8.47
N LEU A 188 -29.18 5.03 9.22
CA LEU A 188 -29.15 4.96 10.70
C LEU A 188 -30.45 5.47 11.35
N HIS A 189 -31.13 6.43 10.72
CA HIS A 189 -32.40 6.98 11.22
C HIS A 189 -33.64 6.37 10.56
N ASP A 190 -33.50 5.22 9.88
CA ASP A 190 -34.66 4.52 9.33
C ASP A 190 -35.51 3.85 10.41
N ASP A 191 -36.83 3.85 10.25
CA ASP A 191 -37.75 3.19 11.19
C ASP A 191 -37.47 1.68 11.31
N GLN A 192 -36.82 1.07 10.32
CA GLN A 192 -36.42 -0.34 10.32
C GLN A 192 -34.95 -0.57 10.74
N TYR A 193 -34.24 0.45 11.23
CA TYR A 193 -32.83 0.33 11.63
C TYR A 193 -32.57 -0.81 12.64
N GLU A 194 -33.39 -0.91 13.69
CA GLU A 194 -33.23 -1.97 14.69
C GLU A 194 -33.41 -3.37 14.10
N LEU A 195 -34.32 -3.52 13.14
CA LEU A 195 -34.52 -4.77 12.41
C LEU A 195 -33.33 -5.10 11.50
N LEU A 196 -32.79 -4.10 10.79
CA LEU A 196 -31.57 -4.26 10.00
C LEU A 196 -30.41 -4.73 10.89
N LYS A 197 -30.20 -4.08 12.03
CA LYS A 197 -29.13 -4.39 12.98
C LYS A 197 -29.29 -5.78 13.57
N SER A 198 -30.50 -6.17 13.98
CA SER A 198 -30.75 -7.53 14.48
C SER A 198 -30.52 -8.58 13.40
N ASN A 199 -31.03 -8.36 12.19
CA ASN A 199 -30.87 -9.31 11.08
C ASN A 199 -29.39 -9.50 10.71
N LEU A 200 -28.61 -8.42 10.64
CA LEU A 200 -27.17 -8.49 10.36
C LEU A 200 -26.38 -9.18 11.49
N ARG A 201 -26.85 -9.11 12.74
CA ARG A 201 -26.23 -9.83 13.87
C ARG A 201 -26.55 -11.32 13.87
N ASP A 202 -27.76 -11.69 13.46
CA ASP A 202 -28.28 -13.05 13.60
C ASP A 202 -28.09 -13.92 12.35
N THR A 203 -27.88 -13.29 11.18
CA THR A 203 -27.69 -13.99 9.90
C THR A 203 -26.48 -14.92 9.89
N LYS A 204 -26.64 -16.01 9.16
CA LYS A 204 -25.59 -16.98 8.83
C LYS A 204 -25.35 -17.07 7.33
N SER A 205 -26.13 -16.33 6.53
CA SER A 205 -26.00 -16.28 5.09
C SER A 205 -24.67 -15.65 4.69
N PHE A 206 -23.99 -16.29 3.75
CA PHE A 206 -22.74 -15.77 3.20
C PHE A 206 -23.00 -14.58 2.27
N GLY A 207 -22.19 -13.52 2.37
CA GLY A 207 -22.13 -12.42 1.42
C GLY A 207 -23.35 -11.51 1.44
N VAL A 208 -24.06 -11.41 2.57
CA VAL A 208 -25.26 -10.54 2.67
C VAL A 208 -24.94 -9.06 2.49
N ASP A 209 -23.71 -8.64 2.76
CA ASP A 209 -23.12 -7.34 2.47
C ASP A 209 -23.21 -6.95 0.98
N GLU A 210 -23.21 -7.95 0.09
CA GLU A 210 -23.32 -7.72 -1.35
C GLU A 210 -24.78 -7.51 -1.81
N ILE A 211 -25.77 -7.80 -0.96
CA ILE A 211 -27.20 -7.67 -1.31
C ILE A 211 -27.92 -6.64 -0.44
N VAL A 212 -27.75 -6.72 0.88
CA VAL A 212 -28.58 -6.01 1.87
C VAL A 212 -28.39 -4.51 1.76
N PHE A 213 -27.14 -4.02 1.77
CA PHE A 213 -26.89 -2.58 1.74
C PHE A 213 -27.38 -1.95 0.43
N VAL A 214 -26.96 -2.46 -0.72
CA VAL A 214 -27.38 -1.95 -2.03
C VAL A 214 -28.89 -2.02 -2.24
N THR A 215 -29.55 -3.09 -1.76
CA THR A 215 -31.02 -3.21 -1.82
C THR A 215 -31.67 -2.18 -0.92
N MET A 216 -31.18 -1.98 0.31
CA MET A 216 -31.67 -0.94 1.22
C MET A 216 -31.54 0.45 0.62
N VAL A 217 -30.43 0.78 -0.06
CA VAL A 217 -30.26 2.07 -0.75
C VAL A 217 -31.39 2.31 -1.75
N GLU A 218 -31.72 1.31 -2.57
CA GLU A 218 -32.84 1.40 -3.51
C GLU A 218 -34.19 1.54 -2.78
N ARG A 219 -34.42 0.76 -1.71
CA ARG A 219 -35.68 0.80 -0.93
C ARG A 219 -35.87 2.12 -0.18
N LEU A 220 -34.79 2.80 0.18
CA LEU A 220 -34.78 4.15 0.73
C LEU A 220 -35.04 5.24 -0.33
N GLY A 221 -35.20 4.86 -1.60
CA GLY A 221 -35.53 5.76 -2.72
C GLY A 221 -34.32 6.42 -3.38
N TYR A 222 -33.10 5.97 -3.09
CA TYR A 222 -31.90 6.50 -3.72
C TYR A 222 -31.57 5.79 -5.02
N LYS A 223 -30.99 6.55 -5.95
CA LYS A 223 -30.52 6.01 -7.23
C LYS A 223 -29.23 5.23 -7.03
N LEU A 224 -29.19 4.02 -7.57
CA LEU A 224 -27.99 3.19 -7.61
C LEU A 224 -27.11 3.59 -8.79
N HIS A 225 -25.79 3.62 -8.55
CA HIS A 225 -24.79 3.87 -9.57
C HIS A 225 -23.71 2.81 -9.49
N ALA A 226 -23.29 2.30 -10.64
CA ALA A 226 -22.16 1.40 -10.74
C ALA A 226 -20.87 2.20 -11.01
N TYR A 227 -19.73 1.63 -10.63
CA TYR A 227 -18.43 2.02 -11.18
C TYR A 227 -18.45 1.87 -12.71
N ARG A 228 -17.60 2.64 -13.41
CA ARG A 228 -17.31 2.33 -14.81
C ARG A 228 -16.65 0.95 -14.90
N GLU A 229 -17.02 0.17 -15.91
CA GLU A 229 -16.59 -1.23 -16.05
C GLU A 229 -15.07 -1.40 -16.11
N ASP A 230 -14.38 -0.48 -16.76
CA ASP A 230 -12.92 -0.50 -16.85
C ASP A 230 -12.25 -0.31 -15.48
N VAL A 231 -12.73 0.62 -14.66
CA VAL A 231 -12.26 0.79 -13.28
C VAL A 231 -12.68 -0.37 -12.38
N ALA A 232 -13.91 -0.88 -12.53
CA ALA A 232 -14.45 -1.98 -11.74
C ALA A 232 -13.66 -3.28 -11.95
N SER A 233 -13.05 -3.45 -13.13
CA SER A 233 -12.27 -4.66 -13.47
C SER A 233 -11.07 -4.92 -12.54
N ALA A 234 -10.54 -3.88 -11.89
CA ALA A 234 -9.49 -3.97 -10.88
C ALA A 234 -9.99 -4.38 -9.49
N ILE A 235 -11.30 -4.49 -9.28
CA ILE A 235 -11.93 -4.82 -7.99
C ILE A 235 -12.83 -6.05 -8.16
N ARG A 236 -12.29 -7.23 -7.83
CA ARG A 236 -12.96 -8.53 -8.05
C ARG A 236 -12.85 -9.46 -6.85
N TYR A 237 -13.71 -10.48 -6.75
CA TYR A 237 -13.61 -11.48 -5.68
C TYR A 237 -12.35 -12.35 -5.82
N ARG A 238 -12.15 -12.96 -6.98
CA ARG A 238 -11.01 -13.84 -7.32
C ARG A 238 -10.83 -13.89 -8.84
N PRO A 239 -9.66 -14.31 -9.36
CA PRO A 239 -8.43 -14.64 -8.63
C PRO A 239 -7.73 -13.40 -8.04
N HIS A 240 -6.73 -13.61 -7.16
CA HIS A 240 -5.84 -12.52 -6.75
C HIS A 240 -5.04 -12.03 -7.96
N PHE A 241 -4.59 -10.77 -7.96
CA PHE A 241 -3.77 -10.22 -9.04
C PHE A 241 -2.35 -10.80 -9.00
N PRO A 242 -1.93 -11.57 -10.01
CA PRO A 242 -0.53 -11.95 -10.19
C PRO A 242 0.31 -10.75 -10.65
N LEU A 243 1.64 -10.90 -10.65
CA LEU A 243 2.57 -9.82 -10.99
C LEU A 243 2.40 -9.30 -12.42
N ASP A 244 2.24 -10.18 -13.41
CA ASP A 244 2.06 -9.84 -14.82
C ASP A 244 0.81 -8.96 -15.04
N GLU A 245 -0.31 -9.35 -14.43
CA GLU A 245 -1.54 -8.55 -14.46
C GLU A 245 -1.35 -7.20 -13.74
N MET A 246 -0.66 -7.19 -12.59
CA MET A 246 -0.33 -5.96 -11.86
C MET A 246 0.53 -4.99 -12.68
N VAL A 247 1.56 -5.50 -13.37
CA VAL A 247 2.43 -4.72 -14.26
C VAL A 247 1.60 -4.14 -15.42
N SER A 248 0.75 -4.95 -16.04
CA SER A 248 -0.14 -4.52 -17.12
C SER A 248 -1.11 -3.42 -16.67
N LEU A 249 -1.73 -3.56 -15.49
CA LEU A 249 -2.59 -2.54 -14.89
C LEU A 249 -1.83 -1.23 -14.69
N VAL A 250 -0.63 -1.29 -14.09
CA VAL A 250 0.19 -0.11 -13.83
C VAL A 250 0.63 0.57 -15.14
N ASN A 251 0.90 -0.19 -16.20
CA ASN A 251 1.33 0.39 -17.46
C ASN A 251 0.19 1.02 -18.26
N PHE A 252 -0.99 0.37 -18.28
CA PHE A 252 -1.99 0.63 -19.32
C PHE A 252 -3.35 1.07 -18.77
N GLN A 253 -3.67 0.82 -17.50
CA GLN A 253 -4.96 1.15 -16.90
C GLN A 253 -4.82 2.22 -15.80
N LEU A 254 -4.45 3.43 -16.22
CA LEU A 254 -4.09 4.52 -15.28
C LEU A 254 -5.24 4.98 -14.37
N GLU A 255 -6.49 4.65 -14.69
CA GLU A 255 -7.65 4.96 -13.82
C GLU A 255 -7.91 3.89 -12.75
N CYS A 256 -7.34 2.68 -12.91
CA CYS A 256 -7.43 1.58 -11.95
C CYS A 256 -6.46 1.79 -10.78
N SER A 257 -6.83 2.73 -9.90
CA SER A 257 -6.00 3.09 -8.75
C SER A 257 -6.15 2.13 -7.58
N LEU A 258 -7.36 1.61 -7.33
CA LEU A 258 -7.66 0.63 -6.28
C LEU A 258 -7.70 -0.78 -6.88
N ILE A 259 -6.92 -1.70 -6.32
CA ILE A 259 -6.77 -3.07 -6.80
C ILE A 259 -7.16 -4.04 -5.69
N HIS A 260 -8.06 -4.96 -6.00
CA HIS A 260 -8.51 -6.01 -5.10
C HIS A 260 -8.85 -7.29 -5.88
N PRO A 261 -8.31 -8.46 -5.51
CA PRO A 261 -7.57 -8.73 -4.28
C PRO A 261 -6.07 -8.93 -4.53
N VAL A 262 -5.25 -8.57 -3.55
CA VAL A 262 -3.80 -8.83 -3.52
C VAL A 262 -3.50 -9.74 -2.33
N PHE A 263 -2.65 -10.77 -2.50
CA PHE A 263 -2.40 -11.72 -1.42
C PHE A 263 -1.95 -11.02 -0.13
N ARG A 264 -2.47 -11.49 1.01
CA ARG A 264 -2.11 -11.04 2.36
C ARG A 264 -0.83 -11.69 2.84
N GLU A 265 0.21 -11.63 2.01
CA GLU A 265 1.55 -12.12 2.33
C GLU A 265 2.54 -11.00 1.99
N LEU A 266 3.36 -10.58 2.96
CA LEU A 266 4.23 -9.42 2.78
C LEU A 266 5.21 -9.59 1.60
N LYS A 267 5.60 -10.83 1.32
CA LYS A 267 6.50 -11.24 0.23
C LYS A 267 5.79 -11.56 -1.09
N ASP A 268 4.46 -11.44 -1.16
CA ASP A 268 3.75 -11.59 -2.43
C ASP A 268 4.34 -10.64 -3.48
N GLU A 269 4.45 -11.09 -4.73
CA GLU A 269 5.15 -10.36 -5.80
C GLU A 269 4.45 -9.05 -6.15
N ALA A 270 3.13 -9.08 -6.31
CA ALA A 270 2.35 -7.91 -6.68
C ALA A 270 2.37 -6.87 -5.53
N ARG A 271 2.21 -7.34 -4.29
CA ARG A 271 2.37 -6.48 -3.10
C ARG A 271 3.76 -5.89 -2.99
N SER A 272 4.79 -6.70 -3.16
CA SER A 272 6.18 -6.26 -3.07
C SER A 272 6.52 -5.27 -4.16
N PHE A 273 6.06 -5.50 -5.39
CA PHE A 273 6.21 -4.56 -6.49
C PHE A 273 5.60 -3.19 -6.15
N ILE A 274 4.34 -3.14 -5.74
CA ILE A 274 3.66 -1.88 -5.40
C ILE A 274 4.32 -1.18 -4.21
N ARG A 275 4.75 -1.92 -3.18
CA ARG A 275 5.48 -1.36 -2.04
C ARG A 275 6.84 -0.79 -2.45
N GLU A 276 7.61 -1.49 -3.27
CA GLU A 276 8.92 -0.99 -3.70
C GLU A 276 8.76 0.21 -4.66
N ALA A 277 7.77 0.21 -5.55
CA ALA A 277 7.43 1.36 -6.38
C ALA A 277 7.01 2.58 -5.53
N MET A 278 6.23 2.35 -4.47
CA MET A 278 5.88 3.38 -3.48
C MET A 278 7.15 3.97 -2.82
N LYS A 279 8.05 3.12 -2.33
CA LYS A 279 9.32 3.57 -1.73
C LYS A 279 10.10 4.42 -2.74
N ARG A 280 10.26 3.96 -3.98
CA ARG A 280 10.92 4.74 -5.05
C ARG A 280 10.31 6.12 -5.22
N LYS A 281 8.98 6.22 -5.25
CA LYS A 281 8.27 7.50 -5.37
C LYS A 281 8.61 8.44 -4.21
N ILE A 282 8.62 7.93 -2.98
CA ILE A 282 9.03 8.71 -1.81
C ILE A 282 10.50 9.13 -1.93
N GLN A 283 11.37 8.32 -2.52
CA GLN A 283 12.80 8.64 -2.67
C GLN A 283 13.03 9.84 -3.56
N LEU A 284 12.28 9.87 -4.66
CA LEU A 284 12.47 10.81 -5.75
C LEU A 284 11.71 12.12 -5.55
N SER A 285 10.73 12.15 -4.63
CA SER A 285 9.85 13.30 -4.45
C SER A 285 9.98 13.92 -3.05
N PRO A 286 10.57 15.12 -2.91
CA PRO A 286 10.61 15.86 -1.63
C PRO A 286 9.24 16.04 -0.98
N ASP A 287 8.20 16.36 -1.76
CA ASP A 287 6.83 16.52 -1.23
C ASP A 287 6.28 15.25 -0.57
N TYR A 288 6.69 14.07 -1.05
CA TYR A 288 6.32 12.80 -0.43
C TYR A 288 7.12 12.57 0.85
N GLN A 289 8.41 12.89 0.83
CA GLN A 289 9.25 12.80 2.03
C GLN A 289 8.70 13.70 3.13
N GLU A 290 8.38 14.96 2.81
CA GLU A 290 7.80 15.92 3.74
C GLU A 290 6.48 15.43 4.31
N ARG A 291 5.53 15.01 3.46
CA ARG A 291 4.25 14.40 3.90
C ARG A 291 4.46 13.22 4.87
N PHE A 292 5.37 12.31 4.53
CA PHE A 292 5.70 11.18 5.40
C PHE A 292 6.44 11.57 6.69
N MET A 293 7.14 12.70 6.72
CA MET A 293 7.93 13.15 7.88
C MET A 293 7.12 14.05 8.83
N GLU A 294 6.24 14.91 8.33
CA GLU A 294 5.56 15.96 9.10
C GLU A 294 4.29 15.48 9.81
N GLU A 295 3.51 14.61 9.17
CA GLU A 295 2.16 14.25 9.66
C GLU A 295 2.16 13.08 10.65
N TYR A 296 3.11 12.15 10.53
CA TYR A 296 3.32 11.02 11.45
C TYR A 296 4.59 10.25 11.09
N LEU A 297 5.42 9.89 12.07
CA LEU A 297 6.51 8.92 11.90
C LEU A 297 5.96 7.49 11.81
N GLY A 298 5.21 7.19 10.76
CA GLY A 298 4.64 5.86 10.54
C GLY A 298 5.64 4.86 9.99
N GLU A 299 5.26 3.57 10.09
CA GLU A 299 5.62 2.39 9.26
C GLU A 299 6.88 2.37 8.35
N MET A 300 7.15 3.40 7.52
CA MET A 300 8.37 3.56 6.70
C MET A 300 8.35 4.83 5.84
N PRO A 301 9.56 5.32 5.49
CA PRO A 301 9.95 5.29 4.08
C PRO A 301 11.28 4.57 3.75
N TYR A 302 12.21 4.26 4.69
CA TYR A 302 13.37 3.37 4.36
C TYR A 302 13.88 2.38 5.43
N LEU A 303 13.18 2.19 6.55
CA LEU A 303 13.02 0.90 7.29
C LEU A 303 12.63 1.13 8.74
N ILE A 304 11.36 0.91 9.07
CA ILE A 304 10.99 0.71 10.46
C ILE A 304 11.15 -0.74 10.82
N ARG A 305 11.73 -0.93 11.99
CA ARG A 305 12.14 -2.21 12.48
C ARG A 305 11.38 -2.62 13.74
N ARG A 306 11.24 -3.93 13.92
CA ARG A 306 11.00 -4.52 15.25
C ARG A 306 12.33 -5.09 15.74
N SER A 307 12.99 -4.45 16.71
CA SER A 307 14.24 -4.99 17.26
C SER A 307 13.94 -6.33 17.95
N LYS A 308 14.68 -7.37 17.55
CA LYS A 308 14.60 -8.73 18.11
C LYS A 308 14.87 -8.78 19.63
N TYR A 309 15.59 -7.79 20.15
CA TYR A 309 16.07 -7.76 21.54
C TYR A 309 15.36 -6.74 22.43
N TYR A 310 14.80 -5.66 21.86
CA TYR A 310 14.35 -4.50 22.62
C TYR A 310 12.90 -4.07 22.32
N GLY A 311 12.16 -4.82 21.50
CA GLY A 311 10.80 -4.47 21.07
C GLY A 311 10.77 -3.54 19.86
N LYS A 312 9.60 -2.96 19.57
CA LYS A 312 9.34 -2.14 18.36
C LYS A 312 10.12 -0.81 18.40
N LYS A 313 11.03 -0.57 17.44
CA LYS A 313 11.87 0.64 17.34
C LYS A 313 11.68 1.31 15.98
N ILE A 314 11.32 2.58 15.97
CA ILE A 314 11.28 3.35 14.74
C ILE A 314 12.69 3.80 14.36
N GLU A 315 13.19 3.36 13.21
CA GLU A 315 14.46 3.77 12.63
C GLU A 315 14.21 4.26 11.19
N TRP A 316 14.97 5.24 10.72
CA TRP A 316 14.77 5.86 9.41
C TRP A 316 16.11 6.06 8.75
N LEU A 317 16.18 5.83 7.45
CA LEU A 317 17.35 6.07 6.62
C LEU A 317 16.94 6.93 5.41
N ALA A 318 17.81 7.80 4.94
CA ALA A 318 17.59 8.55 3.71
C ALA A 318 18.92 8.87 3.04
N ALA A 319 18.87 9.17 1.75
CA ALA A 319 20.01 9.70 1.01
C ALA A 319 19.94 11.24 0.97
N SER A 320 21.10 11.89 0.99
CA SER A 320 21.29 13.31 0.81
C SER A 320 22.45 13.53 -0.15
N GLU A 321 22.24 14.40 -1.14
CA GLU A 321 23.29 14.75 -2.08
C GLU A 321 24.45 15.51 -1.40
N ASP A 322 24.15 16.27 -0.33
CA ASP A 322 25.14 17.11 0.36
C ASP A 322 25.74 16.45 1.61
N LYS A 323 24.96 15.60 2.28
CA LYS A 323 25.29 15.07 3.62
C LYS A 323 25.52 13.55 3.64
N GLY A 324 25.43 12.89 2.48
CA GLY A 324 25.54 11.44 2.37
C GLY A 324 24.30 10.72 2.87
N LEU A 325 24.46 9.71 3.73
CA LEU A 325 23.32 9.02 4.35
C LEU A 325 22.87 9.75 5.61
N LEU A 326 21.56 9.93 5.74
CA LEU A 326 20.92 10.49 6.92
C LEU A 326 20.18 9.39 7.65
N TYR A 327 20.39 9.28 8.95
CA TYR A 327 19.72 8.29 9.78
C TYR A 327 19.05 8.93 10.99
N TRP A 328 17.86 8.45 11.33
CA TRP A 328 17.16 8.82 12.53
C TRP A 328 16.74 7.57 13.31
N ARG A 329 16.59 7.72 14.62
CA ARG A 329 16.14 6.63 15.50
C ARG A 329 15.27 7.14 16.63
N GLU A 330 14.28 6.36 16.97
CA GLU A 330 13.43 6.57 18.13
C GLU A 330 14.14 6.15 19.42
N ASN A 331 13.95 6.94 20.48
CA ASN A 331 14.38 6.55 21.81
C ASN A 331 13.27 5.80 22.54
N GLN A 332 13.62 4.70 23.19
CA GLN A 332 12.67 3.83 23.89
C GLN A 332 12.70 3.97 25.42
N SER A 333 13.52 4.87 25.97
CA SER A 333 13.75 4.93 27.42
C SER A 333 13.62 6.34 28.00
N GLY A 334 13.10 6.40 29.22
CA GLY A 334 12.98 7.64 29.99
C GLY A 334 11.89 8.58 29.47
N ARG A 335 12.09 9.89 29.69
CA ARG A 335 11.12 10.95 29.37
C ARG A 335 11.02 11.27 27.87
N THR A 336 11.87 10.66 27.06
CA THR A 336 12.00 10.90 25.62
C THR A 336 11.55 9.70 24.81
N LYS A 337 10.72 8.83 25.41
CA LYS A 337 10.06 7.74 24.69
C LYS A 337 9.27 8.33 23.52
N ASP A 338 9.34 7.70 22.36
CA ASP A 338 8.62 8.09 21.14
C ASP A 338 9.14 9.42 20.50
N ILE A 339 10.34 9.87 20.88
CA ILE A 339 11.05 10.98 20.21
C ILE A 339 12.06 10.41 19.22
N LEU A 340 12.02 10.93 17.99
CA LEU A 340 12.99 10.64 16.94
C LEU A 340 14.22 11.55 17.04
N PHE A 341 15.40 10.96 17.10
CA PHE A 341 16.69 11.65 17.15
C PHE A 341 17.41 11.53 15.81
N GLY A 342 17.97 12.64 15.33
CA GLY A 342 18.69 12.75 14.06
C GLY A 342 18.49 14.12 13.41
N PRO A 343 18.86 14.29 12.13
CA PRO A 343 19.59 13.32 11.33
C PRO A 343 21.03 13.15 11.82
N TYR A 344 21.46 11.90 11.94
CA TYR A 344 22.88 11.53 12.00
C TYR A 344 23.37 11.32 10.57
N ALA A 345 24.35 12.11 10.15
CA ALA A 345 24.94 11.98 8.81
C ALA A 345 26.14 11.01 8.83
N PHE A 346 26.23 10.13 7.83
CA PHE A 346 27.34 9.19 7.63
C PHE A 346 27.52 8.84 6.15
N GLY A 347 28.71 8.37 5.76
CA GLY A 347 29.09 8.31 4.34
C GLY A 347 29.36 9.72 3.80
N SER A 348 30.60 10.01 3.42
CA SER A 348 31.02 11.37 3.07
C SER A 348 30.82 11.74 1.60
N GLU A 349 30.23 10.85 0.80
CA GLU A 349 30.05 11.03 -0.63
C GLU A 349 28.58 11.29 -0.99
N LYS A 350 28.34 11.97 -2.12
CA LYS A 350 27.02 12.21 -2.68
C LYS A 350 26.31 10.87 -2.95
N ILE A 351 25.22 10.59 -2.23
CA ILE A 351 24.42 9.37 -2.43
C ILE A 351 23.30 9.68 -3.42
N GLU A 352 23.38 9.06 -4.60
CA GLU A 352 22.43 9.28 -5.71
C GLU A 352 21.46 8.10 -5.88
N GLY A 353 21.62 7.05 -5.08
CA GLY A 353 20.67 5.96 -4.98
C GLY A 353 20.84 5.21 -3.67
N LEU A 354 19.73 4.76 -3.10
CA LEU A 354 19.67 4.08 -1.82
C LEU A 354 18.55 3.03 -1.86
N THR A 355 18.83 1.86 -1.32
CA THR A 355 17.85 0.83 -0.98
C THR A 355 18.30 0.17 0.31
N ALA A 356 17.36 -0.25 1.17
CA ALA A 356 17.68 -0.79 2.48
C ALA A 356 16.69 -1.88 2.93
N LEU A 357 17.19 -2.78 3.78
CA LEU A 357 16.42 -3.87 4.39
C LEU A 357 16.94 -4.17 5.80
N GLU A 358 16.13 -4.89 6.58
CA GLU A 358 16.60 -5.60 7.78
C GLU A 358 16.98 -7.02 7.36
N SER A 359 18.21 -7.44 7.66
CA SER A 359 18.65 -8.81 7.40
C SER A 359 18.19 -9.78 8.48
N ARG A 360 18.27 -11.09 8.20
CA ARG A 360 18.02 -12.16 9.19
C ARG A 360 18.91 -12.08 10.44
N PHE A 361 20.02 -11.35 10.37
CA PHE A 361 20.91 -11.08 11.49
C PHE A 361 20.40 -9.97 12.42
N GLY A 362 19.38 -9.22 11.97
CA GLY A 362 18.84 -8.05 12.66
C GLY A 362 19.66 -6.79 12.41
N ASN A 363 20.56 -6.77 11.42
CA ASN A 363 21.27 -5.55 11.06
C ASN A 363 20.41 -4.73 10.08
N LEU A 364 20.59 -3.41 10.11
CA LEU A 364 20.15 -2.57 9.00
C LEU A 364 21.18 -2.68 7.89
N GLU A 365 20.75 -2.98 6.68
CA GLU A 365 21.60 -3.16 5.52
C GLU A 365 21.16 -2.17 4.46
N ALA A 366 22.10 -1.44 3.86
CA ALA A 366 21.82 -0.48 2.81
C ALA A 366 22.80 -0.65 1.64
N VAL A 367 22.28 -0.62 0.42
CA VAL A 367 23.09 -0.54 -0.79
C VAL A 367 22.92 0.85 -1.37
N CYS A 368 24.05 1.53 -1.55
CA CYS A 368 24.08 2.92 -1.96
C CYS A 368 24.84 3.08 -3.26
N ARG A 369 24.33 3.92 -4.16
CA ARG A 369 25.05 4.35 -5.35
C ARG A 369 25.73 5.68 -5.10
N THR A 370 27.05 5.68 -5.22
CA THR A 370 27.84 6.91 -5.29
C THR A 370 28.51 7.04 -6.64
N GLY A 371 28.08 8.02 -7.44
CA GLY A 371 28.52 8.13 -8.83
C GLY A 371 28.16 6.86 -9.60
N ASN A 372 29.17 6.17 -10.13
CA ASN A 372 28.99 4.92 -10.87
C ASN A 372 29.33 3.66 -10.06
N ARG A 373 29.40 3.72 -8.72
CA ARG A 373 29.79 2.61 -7.85
C ARG A 373 28.67 2.23 -6.87
N LEU A 374 28.62 0.96 -6.47
CA LEU A 374 27.78 0.51 -5.35
C LEU A 374 28.62 0.18 -4.12
N VAL A 375 28.15 0.66 -2.96
CA VAL A 375 28.74 0.41 -1.65
C VAL A 375 27.67 -0.19 -0.74
N HIS A 376 28.02 -1.24 -0.01
CA HIS A 376 27.16 -1.84 1.01
C HIS A 376 27.49 -1.22 2.38
N TYR A 377 26.48 -0.74 3.08
CA TYR A 377 26.55 -0.25 4.45
C TYR A 377 25.75 -1.16 5.35
N TRP A 378 26.25 -1.42 6.56
CA TRP A 378 25.49 -2.10 7.59
C TRP A 378 25.59 -1.38 8.92
N ARG A 379 24.48 -1.39 9.67
CA ARG A 379 24.45 -0.99 11.07
C ARG A 379 24.43 -2.24 11.92
N ASP A 380 25.49 -2.44 12.70
CA ASP A 380 25.52 -3.52 13.68
C ASP A 380 24.49 -3.23 14.79
N GLU A 381 23.56 -4.17 15.03
CA GLU A 381 22.49 -3.93 16.00
C GLU A 381 22.98 -3.82 17.45
N HIS A 382 24.10 -4.47 17.79
CA HIS A 382 24.59 -4.52 19.16
C HIS A 382 25.29 -3.22 19.57
N THR A 383 26.11 -2.69 18.68
CA THR A 383 26.91 -1.46 18.87
C THR A 383 26.16 -0.21 18.39
N GLY A 384 25.32 -0.36 17.38
CA GLY A 384 24.67 0.73 16.66
C GLY A 384 25.58 1.51 15.73
N GLU A 385 26.79 1.02 15.47
CA GLU A 385 27.75 1.64 14.56
C GLU A 385 27.45 1.26 13.11
N TRP A 386 27.60 2.25 12.21
CA TRP A 386 27.51 2.06 10.77
C TRP A 386 28.89 1.76 10.19
N SER A 387 28.98 0.77 9.31
CA SER A 387 30.21 0.37 8.62
C SER A 387 29.97 0.26 7.11
N PRO A 388 30.89 0.78 6.27
CA PRO A 388 30.88 0.57 4.83
C PRO A 388 31.72 -0.64 4.41
N SER A 389 31.37 -1.23 3.27
CA SER A 389 32.24 -2.12 2.49
C SER A 389 33.16 -1.32 1.56
N GLU A 390 34.17 -1.97 0.99
CA GLU A 390 34.75 -1.49 -0.27
C GLU A 390 33.67 -1.50 -1.37
N PRO A 391 33.77 -0.63 -2.40
CA PRO A 391 32.87 -0.68 -3.54
C PRO A 391 32.89 -2.07 -4.20
N PHE A 392 31.72 -2.69 -4.34
CA PHE A 392 31.59 -4.04 -4.89
C PHE A 392 31.14 -4.07 -6.36
N ALA A 393 30.73 -2.92 -6.89
CA ALA A 393 30.33 -2.76 -8.28
C ALA A 393 30.78 -1.39 -8.83
N GLU A 394 31.03 -1.34 -10.14
CA GLU A 394 31.32 -0.13 -10.90
C GLU A 394 30.52 -0.13 -12.22
N GLY A 395 30.36 1.04 -12.85
CA GLY A 395 29.62 1.19 -14.10
C GLY A 395 28.10 1.18 -13.94
N VAL A 396 27.59 1.32 -12.72
CA VAL A 396 26.15 1.38 -12.43
C VAL A 396 25.57 2.76 -12.68
N THR A 397 24.27 2.81 -12.97
CA THR A 397 23.45 4.02 -13.06
C THR A 397 22.10 3.75 -12.38
N GLY A 398 21.23 4.76 -12.32
CA GLY A 398 19.87 4.61 -11.82
C GLY A 398 19.80 4.16 -10.36
N MET A 399 18.65 3.61 -9.96
CA MET A 399 18.42 3.19 -8.59
C MET A 399 18.70 1.69 -8.40
N PRO A 400 19.56 1.27 -7.43
CA PRO A 400 19.80 -0.14 -7.15
C PRO A 400 18.62 -0.75 -6.39
N ALA A 401 18.28 -2.00 -6.68
CA ALA A 401 17.36 -2.83 -5.90
C ALA A 401 18.14 -3.86 -5.08
N PHE A 402 17.64 -4.17 -3.89
CA PHE A 402 18.33 -5.03 -2.93
C PHE A 402 17.32 -5.84 -2.12
N LEU A 403 17.53 -7.15 -2.03
CA LEU A 403 16.80 -8.02 -1.10
C LEU A 403 17.72 -9.07 -0.47
N GLU A 404 17.26 -9.68 0.62
CA GLU A 404 17.79 -10.94 1.13
C GLU A 404 16.87 -12.08 0.66
N SER A 405 17.41 -13.00 -0.14
CA SER A 405 16.64 -14.11 -0.69
C SER A 405 16.26 -15.12 0.38
N SER A 406 15.31 -16.01 0.08
CA SER A 406 14.95 -17.11 0.97
C SER A 406 16.11 -18.09 1.23
N TYR A 407 17.17 -18.04 0.42
CA TYR A 407 18.42 -18.77 0.62
C TYR A 407 19.40 -18.06 1.58
N GLY A 408 19.10 -16.83 2.01
CA GLY A 408 19.95 -16.03 2.91
C GLY A 408 21.06 -15.24 2.21
N ASN A 409 21.07 -15.22 0.88
CA ASN A 409 21.99 -14.41 0.11
C ASN A 409 21.49 -12.97 0.02
N PHE A 410 22.43 -12.03 0.00
CA PHE A 410 22.13 -10.69 -0.49
C PHE A 410 22.15 -10.68 -2.00
N GLU A 411 21.11 -10.11 -2.60
CA GLU A 411 20.90 -10.05 -4.04
C GLU A 411 20.68 -8.59 -4.43
N VAL A 412 21.50 -8.08 -5.35
CA VAL A 412 21.48 -6.69 -5.79
C VAL A 412 21.33 -6.63 -7.30
N VAL A 413 20.42 -5.80 -7.79
CA VAL A 413 20.30 -5.49 -9.23
C VAL A 413 20.38 -3.99 -9.43
N ALA A 414 21.11 -3.53 -10.44
CA ALA A 414 21.17 -2.12 -10.81
C ALA A 414 21.26 -1.93 -12.33
N PRO A 415 20.69 -0.83 -12.88
CA PRO A 415 20.95 -0.42 -14.24
C PRO A 415 22.44 -0.17 -14.51
N LEU A 416 22.89 -0.49 -15.72
CA LEU A 416 24.28 -0.28 -16.15
C LEU A 416 24.37 0.89 -17.13
N LYS A 417 25.46 1.67 -17.05
CA LYS A 417 25.70 2.80 -17.95
C LYS A 417 25.76 2.39 -19.43
N GLU A 418 26.33 1.22 -19.71
CA GLU A 418 26.46 0.69 -21.07
C GLU A 418 25.16 0.01 -21.59
N GLY A 419 24.10 -0.02 -20.78
CA GLY A 419 22.85 -0.71 -21.07
C GLY A 419 22.75 -2.07 -20.38
N GLY A 420 21.53 -2.55 -20.19
CA GLY A 420 21.20 -3.74 -19.43
C GLY A 420 21.16 -3.51 -17.91
N LEU A 421 20.99 -4.61 -17.20
CA LEU A 421 20.97 -4.69 -15.74
C LEU A 421 22.13 -5.58 -15.29
N GLY A 422 22.83 -5.17 -14.24
CA GLY A 422 23.81 -6.00 -13.54
C GLY A 422 23.19 -6.63 -12.31
N HIS A 423 23.40 -7.94 -12.14
CA HIS A 423 23.06 -8.67 -10.92
C HIS A 423 24.33 -9.06 -10.14
N TRP A 424 24.37 -8.70 -8.87
CA TRP A 424 25.41 -9.08 -7.91
C TRP A 424 24.79 -9.82 -6.74
N TRP A 425 25.57 -10.69 -6.12
CA TRP A 425 25.12 -11.43 -4.95
C TRP A 425 26.24 -11.71 -3.95
N ARG A 426 25.87 -11.95 -2.70
CA ARG A 426 26.79 -12.32 -1.62
C ARG A 426 26.19 -13.43 -0.77
N ASN A 427 26.95 -14.52 -0.59
CA ASN A 427 26.62 -15.55 0.39
C ASN A 427 26.96 -15.06 1.79
N ASN A 428 25.94 -14.83 2.62
CA ASN A 428 26.13 -14.36 3.98
C ASN A 428 26.55 -15.47 4.97
N ASP A 429 26.62 -16.72 4.54
CA ASP A 429 27.18 -17.85 5.30
C ASP A 429 28.67 -18.06 5.00
N ASP A 430 29.24 -17.39 3.99
CA ASP A 430 30.68 -17.42 3.72
C ASP A 430 31.42 -16.50 4.69
N PRO A 431 32.40 -16.99 5.47
CA PRO A 431 33.14 -16.16 6.43
C PRO A 431 33.93 -15.01 5.78
N MET A 432 34.26 -15.09 4.49
CA MET A 432 34.95 -14.04 3.76
C MET A 432 33.99 -12.99 3.17
N LEU A 433 32.68 -13.28 3.15
CA LEU A 433 31.62 -12.40 2.64
C LEU A 433 31.93 -11.74 1.28
N PRO A 434 32.43 -12.47 0.26
CA PRO A 434 32.75 -11.88 -1.03
C PRO A 434 31.49 -11.54 -1.83
N TRP A 435 31.52 -10.41 -2.55
CA TRP A 435 30.52 -10.09 -3.58
C TRP A 435 30.91 -10.74 -4.92
N PHE A 436 29.92 -11.30 -5.61
CA PHE A 436 30.06 -11.89 -6.94
C PHE A 436 29.22 -11.11 -7.96
N GLY A 437 29.69 -11.06 -9.22
CA GLY A 437 29.00 -10.40 -10.34
C GLY A 437 29.88 -9.37 -11.08
N PRO A 438 29.30 -8.60 -12.02
CA PRO A 438 27.90 -8.68 -12.44
C PRO A 438 27.63 -9.88 -13.34
N ILE A 439 26.47 -10.52 -13.15
CA ILE A 439 25.79 -11.25 -14.21
C ILE A 439 24.93 -10.21 -14.96
N VAL A 440 25.23 -9.96 -16.23
CA VAL A 440 24.53 -8.95 -17.02
C VAL A 440 23.35 -9.58 -17.77
N PHE A 441 22.19 -8.92 -17.73
CA PHE A 441 20.97 -9.35 -18.43
C PHE A 441 20.15 -8.16 -18.91
N GLY A 442 19.25 -8.39 -19.87
CA GLY A 442 18.60 -7.32 -20.62
C GLY A 442 19.58 -6.54 -21.51
N THR A 443 19.05 -5.79 -22.47
CA THR A 443 19.89 -5.04 -23.44
C THR A 443 19.52 -3.57 -23.56
N GLU A 444 18.38 -3.18 -22.99
CA GLU A 444 17.87 -1.81 -23.07
C GLU A 444 18.47 -0.90 -22.00
N GLN A 445 18.23 0.40 -22.12
CA GLN A 445 18.50 1.36 -21.05
C GLN A 445 17.30 1.41 -20.09
N TYR A 446 17.59 1.35 -18.80
CA TYR A 446 16.58 1.36 -17.74
C TYR A 446 16.82 2.52 -16.78
N ASP A 447 15.74 3.15 -16.36
CA ASP A 447 15.77 4.26 -15.41
C ASP A 447 15.88 3.72 -13.98
N GLU A 448 15.20 2.61 -13.72
CA GLU A 448 15.10 1.99 -12.40
C GLU A 448 14.87 0.49 -12.50
N VAL A 449 15.11 -0.18 -11.36
CA VAL A 449 14.78 -1.59 -11.16
C VAL A 449 14.24 -1.80 -9.76
N ILE A 450 13.31 -2.73 -9.63
CA ILE A 450 12.78 -3.30 -8.39
C ILE A 450 13.14 -4.79 -8.42
N LEU A 451 13.48 -5.35 -7.26
CA LEU A 451 13.81 -6.76 -7.13
C LEU A 451 12.86 -7.37 -6.10
N VAL A 452 12.19 -8.46 -6.49
CA VAL A 452 11.31 -9.24 -5.62
C VAL A 452 11.70 -10.73 -5.72
N GLU A 453 11.27 -11.53 -4.77
CA GLU A 453 11.35 -12.99 -4.82
C GLU A 453 9.94 -13.54 -5.02
N ASN A 454 9.75 -14.37 -6.04
CA ASN A 454 8.45 -14.92 -6.36
C ASN A 454 8.03 -16.05 -5.42
N ASN A 455 6.79 -16.50 -5.56
CA ASN A 455 6.26 -17.59 -4.73
C ASN A 455 6.98 -18.94 -4.97
N GLU A 456 7.69 -19.09 -6.09
CA GLU A 456 8.55 -20.23 -6.40
C GLU A 456 9.98 -20.06 -5.86
N LYS A 457 10.29 -18.95 -5.17
CA LYS A 457 11.63 -18.59 -4.67
C LYS A 457 12.64 -18.26 -5.76
N GLN A 458 12.16 -17.73 -6.87
CA GLN A 458 12.98 -17.20 -7.95
C GLN A 458 13.06 -15.68 -7.83
N LEU A 459 14.19 -15.10 -8.22
CA LEU A 459 14.28 -13.64 -8.31
C LEU A 459 13.52 -13.11 -9.53
N THR A 460 12.73 -12.07 -9.30
CA THR A 460 12.07 -11.30 -10.36
C THR A 460 12.55 -9.85 -10.31
N ALA A 461 13.16 -9.40 -11.40
CA ALA A 461 13.61 -8.02 -11.58
C ALA A 461 12.59 -7.26 -12.43
N ILE A 462 11.95 -6.25 -11.85
CA ILE A 462 10.95 -5.41 -12.50
C ILE A 462 11.63 -4.10 -12.86
N SER A 463 11.92 -3.91 -14.13
CA SER A 463 12.63 -2.73 -14.66
C SER A 463 11.67 -1.74 -15.26
N CYS A 464 11.91 -0.45 -15.09
CA CYS A 464 11.15 0.59 -15.77
C CYS A 464 12.02 1.33 -16.79
N LYS A 465 11.40 1.57 -17.94
CA LYS A 465 11.94 2.34 -19.06
C LYS A 465 10.85 3.28 -19.54
N GLU A 466 11.14 4.57 -19.60
CA GLU A 466 10.21 5.57 -20.13
C GLU A 466 8.82 5.53 -19.45
N GLY A 467 8.80 5.21 -18.14
CA GLY A 467 7.57 5.12 -17.35
C GLY A 467 6.76 3.84 -17.53
N LYS A 468 7.30 2.83 -18.23
CA LYS A 468 6.67 1.51 -18.38
C LYS A 468 7.50 0.43 -17.73
N TYR A 469 6.84 -0.42 -16.96
CA TYR A 469 7.43 -1.57 -16.28
C TYR A 469 7.44 -2.80 -17.19
N GLN A 470 8.53 -3.55 -17.14
CA GLN A 470 8.70 -4.88 -17.70
C GLN A 470 9.41 -5.73 -16.64
N TYR A 471 9.36 -7.05 -16.74
CA TYR A 471 10.01 -7.89 -15.75
C TYR A 471 10.83 -9.04 -16.34
N TYR A 472 11.80 -9.49 -15.55
CA TYR A 472 12.68 -10.62 -15.83
C TYR A 472 12.62 -11.61 -14.68
N VAL A 473 12.63 -12.91 -14.96
CA VAL A 473 12.64 -13.96 -13.94
C VAL A 473 13.92 -14.77 -14.04
N ARG A 474 14.64 -14.97 -12.92
CA ARG A 474 15.83 -15.80 -12.85
C ARG A 474 15.44 -17.26 -12.61
N ASP A 475 15.95 -18.17 -13.42
CA ASP A 475 15.68 -19.60 -13.28
C ASP A 475 16.50 -20.24 -12.15
N ASP A 476 16.09 -19.97 -10.91
CA ASP A 476 16.78 -20.39 -9.68
C ASP A 476 16.70 -21.90 -9.43
N HIS A 477 15.95 -22.63 -10.25
CA HIS A 477 15.76 -24.07 -10.13
C HIS A 477 16.65 -24.88 -11.07
N ASN A 478 17.31 -24.23 -12.02
CA ASN A 478 18.09 -24.94 -13.02
C ASN A 478 19.29 -24.12 -13.54
N SER A 479 19.05 -23.12 -14.38
CA SER A 479 20.14 -22.48 -15.15
C SER A 479 20.74 -21.24 -14.50
N TRP A 480 20.06 -20.62 -13.53
CA TRP A 480 20.41 -19.30 -12.96
C TRP A 480 20.42 -18.15 -13.98
N VAL A 481 19.85 -18.38 -15.16
CA VAL A 481 19.74 -17.40 -16.25
C VAL A 481 18.50 -16.54 -16.04
N TRP A 482 18.59 -15.26 -16.37
CA TRP A 482 17.47 -14.34 -16.42
C TRP A 482 16.71 -14.45 -17.75
N TYR A 483 15.41 -14.69 -17.69
CA TYR A 483 14.51 -14.71 -18.84
C TYR A 483 13.62 -13.47 -18.86
N GLY A 484 13.32 -12.96 -20.06
CA GLY A 484 12.53 -11.74 -20.27
C GLY A 484 13.12 -10.86 -21.39
N PRO A 485 12.64 -9.62 -21.54
CA PRO A 485 11.59 -9.01 -20.73
C PRO A 485 10.21 -9.63 -21.01
N TYR A 486 9.38 -9.67 -19.99
CA TYR A 486 7.94 -9.91 -20.07
C TYR A 486 7.20 -8.59 -19.84
N ASP A 487 6.04 -8.43 -20.50
CA ASP A 487 5.20 -7.22 -20.46
C ASP A 487 4.03 -7.36 -19.47
#